data_AF-A0A5C3MD63-F1
#
_entry.id   AF-A0A5C3MD63-F1
#
_cell.length_a   1.000
_cell.length_b   1.000
_cell.length_c   1.000
_cell.angle_alpha   90.00
_cell.angle_beta   90.00
_cell.angle_gamma   90.00
#
_symmetry.space_group_name_H-M   'P 1'
#
loop_
_entity.id
_entity.type
_entity.pdbx_description
1 polymer ?
#
loop_
_entity_poly.entity_id
_entity_poly.type
_entity_poly.pdbx_seq_one_letter_code
_entity_poly.pdbx_strand_id
1 'polypeptide(L)'
;MFTPMSSLVLISFVGLANAAVVNFDCTRIPETCNNMCFASNRLVYFEQHYDSNTGNKDGRRQAAGCLPNPNRCNSNPPAAGRTTCDEYPFASTHGTGNGGWFSNTGATTRCVSTTECNSQGGSLSAFYQSFGRVDQTPVDVTVSGFSAQVAPFCNNAGMASDGQFATGGQPPNRREDEDEFGTGVEPPNRKRRNTGERFVYLTSTNRTILSLTGPLDMGSEIFVPNHNWESNLKVRALLEKRQDTDNDVCSGTSRQAAAASMLTTEELGSTEKIVQRI
;
A
#
# COMPACT_ATOMS: atom_id res chain seq x y z
N MET A 1 -17.17 17.26 60.85
CA MET A 1 -17.92 16.92 59.62
C MET A 1 -16.94 17.08 58.47
N PHE A 2 -16.36 15.98 57.97
CA PHE A 2 -15.48 15.97 56.80
C PHE A 2 -15.83 14.71 56.00
N THR A 3 -16.45 14.90 54.83
CA THR A 3 -16.73 13.84 53.86
C THR A 3 -15.54 13.72 52.91
N PRO A 4 -14.99 12.52 52.68
CA PRO A 4 -13.97 12.33 51.66
C PRO A 4 -14.63 12.35 50.27
N MET A 5 -14.15 13.23 49.39
CA MET A 5 -14.41 13.20 47.95
C MET A 5 -13.68 11.99 47.36
N SER A 6 -14.42 10.95 46.97
CA SER A 6 -13.91 9.89 46.10
C SER A 6 -13.64 10.46 44.71
N SER A 7 -12.37 10.57 44.33
CA SER A 7 -11.96 10.84 42.96
C SER A 7 -12.18 9.58 42.12
N LEU A 8 -13.13 9.64 41.18
CA LEU A 8 -13.19 8.68 40.07
C LEU A 8 -12.01 8.96 39.12
N VAL A 9 -11.04 8.06 39.10
CA VAL A 9 -10.01 8.03 38.06
C VAL A 9 -10.63 7.36 36.83
N LEU A 10 -11.02 8.16 35.83
CA LEU A 10 -11.34 7.66 34.49
C LEU A 10 -10.02 7.23 33.83
N ILE A 11 -9.75 5.93 33.85
CA ILE A 11 -8.68 5.34 33.03
C ILE A 11 -9.22 5.26 31.60
N SER A 12 -8.92 6.27 30.79
CA SER A 12 -9.09 6.19 29.34
C SER A 12 -8.12 5.12 28.81
N PHE A 13 -8.65 3.96 28.45
CA PHE A 13 -7.90 2.99 27.64
C PHE A 13 -7.67 3.61 26.26
N VAL A 14 -6.52 4.26 26.08
CA VAL A 14 -5.97 4.47 24.74
C VAL A 14 -5.59 3.07 24.27
N GLY A 15 -6.49 2.42 23.54
CA GLY A 15 -6.15 1.19 22.83
C GLY A 15 -5.01 1.54 21.88
N LEU A 16 -3.82 0.98 22.13
CA LEU A 16 -2.77 0.96 21.12
C LEU A 16 -3.37 0.17 19.94
N ALA A 17 -3.78 0.87 18.89
CA ALA A 17 -4.19 0.23 17.66
C ALA A 17 -2.93 -0.46 17.12
N ASN A 18 -2.88 -1.79 17.26
CA ASN A 18 -1.85 -2.58 16.61
C ASN A 18 -1.96 -2.34 15.10
N ALA A 19 -0.83 -2.16 14.44
CA ALA A 19 -0.80 -2.01 12.99
C ALA A 19 -1.46 -3.23 12.33
N ALA A 20 -2.30 -2.97 11.33
CA ALA A 20 -2.84 -4.01 10.48
C ALA A 20 -1.77 -4.36 9.44
N VAL A 21 -1.39 -5.64 9.35
CA VAL A 21 -0.33 -6.08 8.43
C VAL A 21 -0.95 -6.81 7.24
N VAL A 22 -0.64 -6.39 6.01
CA VAL A 22 -1.03 -7.08 4.77
C VAL A 22 0.17 -7.78 4.14
N ASN A 23 -0.01 -9.01 3.66
CA ASN A 23 0.99 -9.73 2.87
C ASN A 23 0.58 -9.85 1.40
N PHE A 24 1.45 -9.40 0.50
CA PHE A 24 1.29 -9.61 -0.93
C PHE A 24 2.12 -10.79 -1.44
N ASP A 25 1.53 -11.60 -2.33
CA ASP A 25 2.23 -12.67 -3.05
C ASP A 25 2.82 -12.14 -4.36
N CYS A 26 4.15 -12.03 -4.41
CA CYS A 26 4.87 -11.51 -5.57
C CYS A 26 4.85 -12.45 -6.78
N THR A 27 4.46 -13.71 -6.63
CA THR A 27 4.25 -14.59 -7.79
C THR A 27 3.02 -14.19 -8.60
N ARG A 28 2.12 -13.40 -7.99
CA ARG A 28 0.87 -12.91 -8.60
C ARG A 28 0.97 -11.47 -9.07
N ILE A 29 1.74 -10.64 -8.35
CA ILE A 29 1.90 -9.21 -8.63
C ILE A 29 3.38 -8.78 -8.70
N PRO A 30 4.20 -9.42 -9.57
CA PRO A 30 5.66 -9.22 -9.56
C PRO A 30 6.11 -7.78 -9.80
N GLU A 31 5.47 -7.04 -10.70
CA GLU A 31 5.81 -5.65 -11.02
C GLU A 31 5.34 -4.70 -9.92
N THR A 32 4.16 -4.93 -9.35
CA THR A 32 3.70 -4.20 -8.17
C THR A 32 4.64 -4.43 -6.97
N CYS A 33 5.05 -5.67 -6.71
CA CYS A 33 6.05 -5.98 -5.68
C CYS A 33 7.38 -5.26 -5.94
N ASN A 34 7.84 -5.22 -7.19
CA ASN A 34 9.02 -4.43 -7.55
C ASN A 34 8.85 -2.96 -7.18
N ASN A 35 7.67 -2.37 -7.41
CA ASN A 35 7.39 -0.98 -6.99
C ASN A 35 7.46 -0.81 -5.47
N MET A 36 6.77 -1.65 -4.71
CA MET A 36 6.76 -1.58 -3.25
C MET A 36 8.16 -1.74 -2.65
N CYS A 37 8.92 -2.72 -3.13
CA CYS A 37 10.28 -2.99 -2.63
C CYS A 37 11.26 -1.90 -3.04
N PHE A 38 11.20 -1.40 -4.28
CA PHE A 38 12.03 -0.30 -4.72
C PHE A 38 11.78 0.97 -3.92
N ALA A 39 10.52 1.30 -3.66
CA ALA A 39 10.12 2.44 -2.86
C ALA A 39 10.60 2.33 -1.40
N SER A 40 10.40 1.15 -0.78
CA SER A 40 10.84 0.87 0.59
C SER A 40 12.36 1.04 0.76
N ASN A 41 13.14 0.55 -0.21
CA ASN A 41 14.61 0.59 -0.16
C ASN A 41 15.21 1.98 -0.33
N ARG A 42 14.46 2.96 -0.86
CA ARG A 42 14.95 4.33 -1.06
C ARG A 42 14.65 5.28 0.10
N LEU A 43 14.24 4.73 1.24
CA LEU A 43 13.98 5.47 2.49
C LEU A 43 13.00 6.65 2.33
N VAL A 44 12.15 6.57 1.31
CA VAL A 44 11.23 7.65 0.98
C VAL A 44 9.97 7.64 1.86
N TYR A 45 9.96 6.82 2.92
CA TYR A 45 8.71 6.32 3.44
C TYR A 45 8.48 6.43 4.96
N PHE A 46 7.27 6.91 5.28
CA PHE A 46 6.74 7.17 6.61
C PHE A 46 5.65 6.14 6.94
N GLU A 47 5.17 6.13 8.17
CA GLU A 47 4.03 5.31 8.59
C GLU A 47 2.78 5.57 7.71
N GLN A 48 2.22 4.53 7.07
CA GLN A 48 0.93 4.67 6.35
C GLN A 48 -0.23 4.37 7.29
N HIS A 49 -1.28 5.14 7.10
CA HIS A 49 -2.56 4.97 7.77
C HIS A 49 -3.64 4.85 6.72
N TYR A 50 -4.62 3.97 6.94
CA TYR A 50 -5.77 3.86 6.06
C TYR A 50 -6.57 5.17 6.02
N ASP A 51 -6.86 5.65 4.81
CA ASP A 51 -7.78 6.76 4.59
C ASP A 51 -9.17 6.26 4.21
N SER A 52 -10.12 6.45 5.12
CA SER A 52 -11.52 6.15 4.89
C SER A 52 -12.19 7.13 3.90
N ASN A 53 -11.65 8.34 3.74
CA ASN A 53 -12.15 9.33 2.80
C ASN A 53 -11.67 9.03 1.37
N THR A 54 -12.51 8.29 0.64
CA THR A 54 -12.23 7.93 -0.76
C THR A 54 -12.07 9.12 -1.71
N GLY A 55 -12.58 10.31 -1.37
CA GLY A 55 -12.43 11.52 -2.17
C GLY A 55 -10.98 12.03 -2.25
N ASN A 56 -10.13 11.64 -1.31
CA ASN A 56 -8.71 12.01 -1.32
C ASN A 56 -7.88 11.21 -2.33
N LYS A 57 -8.38 10.07 -2.81
CA LYS A 57 -7.60 9.13 -3.63
C LYS A 57 -7.19 9.73 -4.98
N ASP A 58 -8.07 10.47 -5.64
CA ASP A 58 -7.78 10.97 -6.99
C ASP A 58 -6.75 12.10 -6.97
N GLY A 59 -6.82 13.00 -5.98
CA GLY A 59 -5.78 14.02 -5.79
C GLY A 59 -4.41 13.40 -5.52
N ARG A 60 -4.37 12.29 -4.78
CA ARG A 60 -3.15 11.51 -4.53
C ARG A 60 -2.61 10.84 -5.79
N ARG A 61 -3.47 10.24 -6.60
CA ARG A 61 -3.08 9.66 -7.90
C ARG A 61 -2.59 10.71 -8.88
N GLN A 62 -3.21 11.87 -8.90
CA GLN A 62 -2.77 13.00 -9.70
C GLN A 62 -1.37 13.45 -9.25
N ALA A 63 -1.15 13.55 -7.95
CA ALA A 63 0.16 13.88 -7.39
C ALA A 63 1.21 12.77 -7.61
N ALA A 64 0.80 11.50 -7.76
CA ALA A 64 1.68 10.39 -8.14
C ALA A 64 2.01 10.39 -9.65
N GLY A 65 1.28 11.15 -10.48
CA GLY A 65 1.38 11.11 -11.94
C GLY A 65 0.65 9.92 -12.59
N CYS A 66 -0.22 9.24 -11.84
CA CYS A 66 -1.10 8.19 -12.36
C CYS A 66 -2.43 8.74 -12.90
N LEU A 67 -2.76 10.02 -12.63
CA LEU A 67 -3.88 10.74 -13.23
C LEU A 67 -3.43 12.11 -13.77
N PRO A 68 -4.16 12.67 -14.76
CA PRO A 68 -5.28 12.06 -15.49
C PRO A 68 -4.80 11.02 -16.52
N ASN A 69 -5.73 10.21 -17.02
CA ASN A 69 -5.48 9.35 -18.18
C ASN A 69 -5.69 10.12 -19.50
N PRO A 70 -4.90 9.84 -20.55
CA PRO A 70 -3.81 8.87 -20.58
C PRO A 70 -2.57 9.36 -19.80
N ASN A 71 -2.05 8.53 -18.90
CA ASN A 71 -0.82 8.82 -18.15
C ASN A 71 0.40 8.19 -18.86
N ARG A 72 1.60 8.22 -18.23
CA ARG A 72 2.81 7.64 -18.84
C ARG A 72 2.67 6.17 -19.23
N CYS A 73 1.90 5.39 -18.48
CA CYS A 73 1.69 3.96 -18.72
C CYS A 73 0.71 3.70 -19.87
N ASN A 74 -0.25 4.59 -20.12
CA ASN A 74 -1.12 4.50 -21.29
C ASN A 74 -0.44 5.04 -22.56
N SER A 75 0.27 6.17 -22.42
CA SER A 75 0.85 6.91 -23.56
C SER A 75 2.15 6.32 -24.08
N ASN A 76 2.98 5.77 -23.18
CA ASN A 76 4.27 5.18 -23.54
C ASN A 76 4.61 4.00 -22.60
N PRO A 77 3.87 2.88 -22.69
CA PRO A 77 4.08 1.73 -21.83
C PRO A 77 5.49 1.15 -22.04
N PRO A 78 6.20 0.76 -20.96
CA PRO A 78 7.55 0.18 -21.07
C PRO A 78 7.56 -1.20 -21.73
N ALA A 79 6.41 -1.89 -21.76
CA ALA A 79 6.21 -3.16 -22.45
C ALA A 79 4.73 -3.36 -22.79
N ALA A 80 4.46 -4.20 -23.79
CA ALA A 80 3.10 -4.61 -24.13
C ALA A 80 2.40 -5.20 -22.88
N GLY A 81 1.19 -4.71 -22.58
CA GLY A 81 0.40 -5.16 -21.44
C GLY A 81 0.75 -4.51 -20.10
N ARG A 82 1.77 -3.63 -20.00
CA ARG A 82 2.05 -2.80 -18.80
C ARG A 82 1.45 -1.40 -18.94
N THR A 83 0.13 -1.36 -19.02
CA THR A 83 -0.62 -0.15 -19.41
C THR A 83 -1.22 0.61 -18.24
N THR A 84 -1.08 0.10 -17.01
CA THR A 84 -1.70 0.66 -15.81
C THR A 84 -0.65 1.19 -14.84
N CYS A 85 -0.93 2.30 -14.15
CA CYS A 85 0.00 2.95 -13.24
C CYS A 85 -0.22 2.49 -11.80
N ASP A 86 0.72 1.74 -11.24
CA ASP A 86 0.75 1.38 -9.81
C ASP A 86 1.44 2.47 -9.00
N GLU A 87 0.98 2.69 -7.77
CA GLU A 87 1.51 3.67 -6.84
C GLU A 87 1.82 3.03 -5.48
N TYR A 88 3.05 3.22 -5.01
CA TYR A 88 3.44 2.95 -3.63
C TYR A 88 4.13 4.19 -3.09
N PRO A 89 3.56 4.85 -2.07
CA PRO A 89 2.52 4.37 -1.16
C PRO A 89 1.13 4.39 -1.80
N PHE A 90 0.20 3.60 -1.26
CA PHE A 90 -1.11 3.45 -1.87
C PHE A 90 -1.92 4.75 -1.75
N ALA A 91 -2.64 5.15 -2.79
CA ALA A 91 -3.52 6.32 -2.73
C ALA A 91 -4.63 6.20 -1.67
N SER A 92 -4.95 4.98 -1.23
CA SER A 92 -5.86 4.67 -0.11
C SER A 92 -5.23 4.84 1.28
N THR A 93 -3.99 5.30 1.36
CA THR A 93 -3.29 5.57 2.61
C THR A 93 -2.79 7.01 2.69
N HIS A 94 -2.45 7.44 3.90
CA HIS A 94 -1.90 8.76 4.18
C HIS A 94 -0.88 8.70 5.33
N GLY A 95 0.02 9.68 5.41
CA GLY A 95 0.96 9.86 6.53
C GLY A 95 0.33 10.59 7.72
N THR A 96 1.00 10.64 8.88
CA THR A 96 0.53 11.37 10.06
C THR A 96 0.72 12.90 9.92
N GLY A 97 -0.30 13.70 10.25
CA GLY A 97 -0.26 15.18 10.25
C GLY A 97 -1.06 15.88 9.14
N ASN A 98 -1.39 17.17 9.36
CA ASN A 98 -2.26 18.04 8.53
C ASN A 98 -2.00 17.96 7.01
N GLY A 99 -2.74 17.09 6.31
CA GLY A 99 -2.76 17.03 4.83
C GLY A 99 -2.17 15.76 4.20
N GLY A 100 -1.54 14.89 5.00
CA GLY A 100 -1.47 13.43 4.81
C GLY A 100 -0.86 12.84 3.53
N TRP A 101 -0.45 13.63 2.54
CA TRP A 101 0.31 13.12 1.40
C TRP A 101 1.80 13.27 1.63
N PHE A 102 2.61 12.40 1.03
CA PHE A 102 4.08 12.40 1.10
C PHE A 102 4.63 13.65 0.39
N SER A 103 4.42 14.81 1.01
CA SER A 103 4.34 16.13 0.37
C SER A 103 5.64 16.58 -0.29
N ASN A 104 6.75 15.94 0.04
CA ASN A 104 8.07 16.36 -0.42
C ASN A 104 8.79 15.32 -1.29
N THR A 105 8.21 14.12 -1.47
CA THR A 105 8.88 13.02 -2.18
C THR A 105 7.99 12.22 -3.14
N GLY A 106 6.66 12.34 -3.02
CA GLY A 106 5.69 11.69 -3.88
C GLY A 106 5.62 10.16 -3.72
N ALA A 107 4.67 9.55 -4.42
CA ALA A 107 4.62 8.09 -4.55
C ALA A 107 5.63 7.61 -5.60
N THR A 108 6.27 6.47 -5.35
CA THR A 108 6.95 5.74 -6.42
C THR A 108 5.88 5.08 -7.27
N THR A 109 5.96 5.28 -8.58
CA THR A 109 5.07 4.64 -9.52
C THR A 109 5.81 3.68 -10.43
N ARG A 110 5.09 2.66 -10.91
CA ARG A 110 5.56 1.73 -11.93
C ARG A 110 4.41 1.35 -12.85
N CYS A 111 4.69 1.17 -14.14
CA CYS A 111 3.70 0.63 -15.05
C CYS A 111 3.60 -0.89 -14.87
N VAL A 112 2.41 -1.36 -14.50
CA VAL A 112 2.09 -2.77 -14.25
C VAL A 112 0.99 -3.24 -15.20
N SER A 113 0.75 -4.54 -15.25
CA SER A 113 -0.38 -5.08 -16.00
C SER A 113 -1.71 -4.86 -15.30
N THR A 114 -2.79 -4.76 -16.07
CA THR A 114 -4.15 -4.63 -15.52
C THR A 114 -4.49 -5.77 -14.56
N THR A 115 -4.03 -7.00 -14.85
CA THR A 115 -4.23 -8.17 -13.98
C THR A 115 -3.56 -7.99 -12.63
N GLU A 116 -2.30 -7.58 -12.60
CA GLU A 116 -1.58 -7.35 -11.35
C GLU A 116 -2.26 -6.25 -10.54
N CYS A 117 -2.69 -5.21 -11.22
CA CYS A 117 -3.30 -4.09 -10.56
C CYS A 117 -4.67 -4.40 -9.94
N ASN A 118 -5.49 -5.16 -10.66
CA ASN A 118 -6.75 -5.66 -10.12
C ASN A 118 -6.52 -6.55 -8.89
N SER A 119 -5.50 -7.42 -8.95
CA SER A 119 -5.12 -8.29 -7.84
C SER A 119 -4.68 -7.50 -6.61
N GLN A 120 -3.85 -6.47 -6.78
CA GLN A 120 -3.44 -5.58 -5.68
C GLN A 120 -4.63 -4.81 -5.10
N GLY A 121 -5.45 -4.17 -5.94
CA GLY A 121 -6.62 -3.41 -5.50
C GLY A 121 -7.64 -4.26 -4.75
N GLY A 122 -7.88 -5.50 -5.21
CA GLY A 122 -8.72 -6.47 -4.52
C GLY A 122 -8.16 -6.88 -3.17
N SER A 123 -6.86 -7.16 -3.12
CA SER A 123 -6.15 -7.51 -1.88
C SER A 123 -6.21 -6.40 -0.83
N LEU A 124 -5.97 -5.14 -1.24
CA LEU A 124 -6.10 -3.97 -0.38
C LEU A 124 -7.53 -3.77 0.10
N SER A 125 -8.52 -3.94 -0.78
CA SER A 125 -9.92 -3.82 -0.42
C SER A 125 -10.32 -4.85 0.64
N ALA A 126 -9.90 -6.10 0.48
CA ALA A 126 -10.17 -7.18 1.42
C ALA A 126 -9.45 -6.95 2.76
N PHE A 127 -8.21 -6.49 2.71
CA PHE A 127 -7.44 -6.11 3.88
C PHE A 127 -8.09 -4.95 4.65
N TYR A 128 -8.53 -3.89 3.99
CA TYR A 128 -9.23 -2.79 4.66
C TYR A 128 -10.55 -3.22 5.28
N GLN A 129 -11.23 -4.18 4.64
CA GLN A 129 -12.45 -4.77 5.19
C GLN A 129 -12.18 -5.60 6.45
N SER A 130 -11.01 -6.26 6.56
CA SER A 130 -10.71 -7.16 7.69
C SER A 130 -10.61 -6.43 9.03
N PHE A 131 -10.20 -5.16 9.04
CA PHE A 131 -10.22 -4.30 10.23
C PHE A 131 -11.41 -3.32 10.26
N GLY A 132 -12.43 -3.54 9.43
CA GLY A 132 -13.65 -2.73 9.43
C GLY A 132 -13.49 -1.32 8.84
N ARG A 133 -12.42 -1.06 8.07
CA ARG A 133 -12.15 0.23 7.40
C ARG A 133 -12.09 1.41 8.39
N VAL A 134 -11.57 1.18 9.59
CA VAL A 134 -11.38 2.22 10.59
C VAL A 134 -10.30 3.20 10.11
N ASP A 135 -10.66 4.47 9.96
CA ASP A 135 -9.74 5.56 9.59
C ASP A 135 -8.53 5.62 10.54
N GLN A 136 -7.39 6.12 10.06
CA GLN A 136 -6.16 6.19 10.85
C GLN A 136 -5.63 4.83 11.32
N THR A 137 -6.12 3.69 10.82
CA THR A 137 -5.53 2.39 11.17
C THR A 137 -4.14 2.31 10.55
N PRO A 138 -3.05 2.09 11.34
CA PRO A 138 -1.72 1.94 10.78
C PRO A 138 -1.67 0.70 9.87
N VAL A 139 -1.02 0.84 8.72
CA VAL A 139 -0.90 -0.20 7.69
C VAL A 139 0.56 -0.59 7.53
N ASP A 140 0.86 -1.84 7.84
CA ASP A 140 2.15 -2.46 7.58
C ASP A 140 2.07 -3.36 6.34
N VAL A 141 3.14 -3.38 5.56
CA VAL A 141 3.19 -4.09 4.29
C VAL A 141 4.31 -5.11 4.31
N THR A 142 3.94 -6.35 4.00
CA THR A 142 4.86 -7.46 3.81
C THR A 142 4.69 -8.05 2.42
N VAL A 143 5.75 -8.69 1.92
CA VAL A 143 5.74 -9.39 0.65
C VAL A 143 6.30 -10.80 0.80
N SER A 144 5.83 -11.71 -0.05
CA SER A 144 6.19 -13.13 -0.06
C SER A 144 6.37 -13.62 -1.49
N GLY A 145 6.93 -14.83 -1.67
CA GLY A 145 7.05 -15.43 -3.00
C GLY A 145 8.00 -14.69 -3.95
N PHE A 146 8.93 -13.89 -3.43
CA PHE A 146 9.95 -13.18 -4.22
C PHE A 146 11.21 -14.03 -4.42
N SER A 147 11.93 -13.77 -5.51
CA SER A 147 13.18 -14.42 -5.88
C SER A 147 14.00 -13.49 -6.81
N ALA A 148 15.14 -13.96 -7.32
CA ALA A 148 15.89 -13.20 -8.33
C ALA A 148 15.13 -13.07 -9.66
N GLN A 149 14.16 -13.96 -9.94
CA GLN A 149 13.34 -13.96 -11.14
C GLN A 149 11.95 -13.35 -10.90
N VAL A 150 11.46 -13.38 -9.66
CA VAL A 150 10.14 -12.88 -9.26
C VAL A 150 10.32 -11.70 -8.31
N ALA A 151 9.95 -10.51 -8.75
CA ALA A 151 10.16 -9.28 -8.00
C ALA A 151 11.62 -9.08 -7.53
N PRO A 152 12.61 -9.00 -8.45
CA PRO A 152 14.03 -8.93 -8.12
C PRO A 152 14.43 -7.79 -7.16
N PHE A 153 13.69 -6.68 -7.14
CA PHE A 153 13.94 -5.56 -6.22
C PHE A 153 13.62 -5.90 -4.75
N CYS A 154 12.74 -6.88 -4.51
CA CYS A 154 12.50 -7.43 -3.18
C CYS A 154 13.63 -8.36 -2.73
N ASN A 155 14.28 -9.04 -3.68
CA ASN A 155 15.37 -9.95 -3.40
C ASN A 155 16.71 -9.23 -3.20
N ASN A 156 16.98 -8.18 -3.98
CA ASN A 156 18.20 -7.40 -3.92
C ASN A 156 17.89 -5.90 -3.85
N ALA A 157 17.92 -5.35 -2.64
CA ALA A 157 17.68 -3.94 -2.37
C ALA A 157 18.72 -2.99 -3.00
N GLY A 158 19.94 -3.48 -3.27
CA GLY A 158 21.01 -2.73 -3.92
C GLY A 158 20.95 -2.77 -5.45
N MET A 159 19.92 -3.37 -6.04
CA MET A 159 19.76 -3.41 -7.48
C MET A 159 19.55 -2.00 -8.05
N ALA A 160 20.25 -1.68 -9.13
CA ALA A 160 20.05 -0.44 -9.86
C ALA A 160 18.63 -0.37 -10.43
N SER A 161 18.09 0.85 -10.56
CA SER A 161 16.81 1.07 -11.24
C SER A 161 16.86 0.51 -12.66
N ASP A 162 15.78 -0.13 -13.09
CA ASP A 162 15.60 -0.60 -14.46
C ASP A 162 15.01 0.49 -15.39
N GLY A 163 14.92 1.73 -14.90
CA GLY A 163 14.39 2.88 -15.64
C GLY A 163 12.87 2.94 -15.72
N GLN A 164 12.12 2.00 -15.13
CA GLN A 164 10.65 2.00 -15.20
C GLN A 164 9.97 2.66 -13.99
N PHE A 165 10.72 2.93 -12.93
CA PHE A 165 10.24 3.66 -11.76
C PHE A 165 10.21 5.16 -12.03
N ALA A 166 9.13 5.82 -11.62
CA ALA A 166 9.10 7.27 -11.51
C ALA A 166 8.71 7.64 -10.07
N THR A 167 9.13 8.82 -9.62
CA THR A 167 8.60 9.43 -8.40
C THR A 167 7.64 10.52 -8.82
N GLY A 168 6.46 10.56 -8.23
CA GLY A 168 5.52 11.66 -8.44
C GLY A 168 6.18 12.97 -8.01
N GLY A 169 6.47 13.85 -8.97
CA GLY A 169 6.62 15.27 -8.65
C GLY A 169 5.23 15.85 -8.41
N GLN A 170 5.12 16.93 -7.63
CA GLN A 170 3.94 17.78 -7.65
C GLN A 170 3.53 17.99 -9.12
N PRO A 171 2.24 17.87 -9.50
CA PRO A 171 1.86 18.29 -10.83
C PRO A 171 2.32 19.74 -10.97
N PRO A 172 3.01 20.12 -12.07
CA PRO A 172 3.39 21.51 -12.24
C PRO A 172 2.09 22.31 -12.09
N ASN A 173 2.06 23.19 -11.09
CA ASN A 173 1.07 24.25 -11.10
C ASN A 173 1.23 24.91 -12.46
N ARG A 174 0.10 25.08 -13.16
CA ARG A 174 0.00 25.50 -14.57
C ARG A 174 0.54 26.91 -14.83
N ARG A 175 1.52 27.42 -14.08
CA ARG A 175 2.07 28.77 -14.12
C ARG A 175 3.53 28.92 -13.67
N GLU A 176 4.32 27.86 -13.59
CA GLU A 176 5.74 28.02 -13.30
C GLU A 176 6.55 27.37 -14.43
N ASP A 177 6.59 28.12 -15.53
CA ASP A 177 7.70 28.07 -16.47
C ASP A 177 8.97 28.52 -15.74
N GLU A 178 10.06 27.81 -16.02
CA GLU A 178 11.46 28.24 -15.92
C GLU A 178 12.08 28.44 -14.52
N ASP A 179 13.09 27.59 -14.31
CA ASP A 179 14.27 27.76 -13.46
C ASP A 179 14.21 27.51 -11.94
N GLU A 180 15.29 26.84 -11.53
CA GLU A 180 16.00 26.98 -10.26
C GLU A 180 15.73 25.96 -9.14
N PHE A 181 16.80 25.21 -8.87
CA PHE A 181 17.04 24.41 -7.68
C PHE A 181 16.72 25.19 -6.38
N GLY A 182 15.95 24.57 -5.49
CA GLY A 182 16.13 24.75 -4.05
C GLY A 182 14.87 25.08 -3.25
N THR A 183 14.45 24.16 -2.37
CA THR A 183 13.83 24.56 -1.10
C THR A 183 14.48 23.82 0.06
N GLY A 184 15.35 24.55 0.76
CA GLY A 184 16.06 24.11 1.95
C GLY A 184 15.15 23.97 3.16
N VAL A 185 14.39 22.88 3.22
CA VAL A 185 13.82 22.39 4.48
C VAL A 185 14.46 21.03 4.76
N GLU A 186 15.35 21.00 5.76
CA GLU A 186 15.93 19.77 6.26
C GLU A 186 14.79 18.83 6.69
N PRO A 187 14.72 17.59 6.15
CA PRO A 187 13.70 16.62 6.53
C PRO A 187 13.73 16.43 8.06
N PRO A 188 12.57 16.30 8.73
CA PRO A 188 12.55 16.03 10.16
C PRO A 188 13.40 14.78 10.45
N ASN A 189 14.48 15.00 11.21
CA ASN A 189 15.49 14.03 11.59
C ASN A 189 14.87 12.85 12.36
N ARG A 190 14.35 11.85 11.65
CA ARG A 190 14.49 10.44 12.06
C ARG A 190 15.53 9.82 11.15
N LYS A 191 16.79 9.86 11.60
CA LYS A 191 17.86 9.00 11.10
C LYS A 191 17.51 7.53 11.35
N ARG A 192 16.57 6.94 10.59
CA ARG A 192 16.54 5.48 10.41
C ARG A 192 17.50 5.16 9.27
N ARG A 193 18.75 5.08 9.72
CA ARG A 193 19.89 4.35 9.19
C ARG A 193 19.58 3.56 7.91
N ASN A 194 20.25 3.96 6.83
CA ASN A 194 20.49 3.18 5.63
C ASN A 194 21.35 1.95 5.99
N THR A 195 20.82 1.01 6.77
CA THR A 195 21.58 -0.18 7.21
C THR A 195 21.56 -1.31 6.20
N GLY A 196 20.74 -1.23 5.15
CA GLY A 196 20.44 -2.40 4.32
C GLY A 196 19.86 -3.56 5.14
N GLU A 197 19.37 -3.28 6.36
CA GLU A 197 18.83 -4.30 7.24
C GLU A 197 17.46 -4.74 6.71
N ARG A 198 17.37 -6.02 6.36
CA ARG A 198 16.14 -6.63 5.89
C ARG A 198 15.42 -7.26 7.07
N PHE A 199 14.11 -7.04 7.15
CA PHE A 199 13.25 -7.64 8.17
C PHE A 199 12.53 -8.83 7.54
N VAL A 200 13.16 -10.00 7.62
CA VAL A 200 12.64 -11.24 7.05
C VAL A 200 12.12 -12.13 8.17
N TYR A 201 10.97 -12.76 7.95
CA TYR A 201 10.28 -13.56 8.96
C TYR A 201 9.74 -14.86 8.38
N LEU A 202 9.57 -15.85 9.26
CA LEU A 202 8.74 -17.03 9.02
C LEU A 202 7.40 -16.88 9.72
N THR A 203 6.34 -17.28 9.03
CA THR A 203 4.99 -17.33 9.59
C THR A 203 4.65 -18.72 10.15
N SER A 204 3.53 -18.82 10.85
CA SER A 204 2.97 -20.08 11.38
C SER A 204 2.69 -21.15 10.32
N THR A 205 2.63 -20.78 9.03
CA THR A 205 2.47 -21.70 7.90
C THR A 205 3.78 -21.96 7.16
N ASN A 206 4.92 -21.60 7.77
CA ASN A 206 6.27 -21.71 7.19
C ASN A 206 6.46 -20.87 5.91
N ARG A 207 5.76 -19.74 5.80
CA ARG A 207 5.97 -18.76 4.72
C ARG A 207 7.08 -17.80 5.09
N THR A 208 8.01 -17.59 4.16
CA THR A 208 8.98 -16.50 4.23
C THR A 208 8.35 -15.20 3.76
N ILE A 209 8.40 -14.18 4.61
CA ILE A 209 7.93 -12.82 4.30
C ILE A 209 9.04 -11.79 4.51
N LEU A 210 9.01 -10.72 3.72
CA LEU A 210 9.85 -9.53 3.88
C LEU A 210 8.94 -8.37 4.30
N SER A 211 9.23 -7.73 5.43
CA SER A 211 8.55 -6.50 5.83
C SER A 211 9.16 -5.29 5.12
N LEU A 212 8.28 -4.44 4.56
CA LEU A 212 8.64 -3.23 3.83
C LEU A 212 8.46 -1.95 4.67
N THR A 213 7.76 -2.04 5.79
CA THR A 213 7.46 -0.90 6.68
C THR A 213 8.30 -0.92 7.96
N GLY A 214 9.10 -1.97 8.19
CA GLY A 214 10.08 -2.05 9.27
C GLY A 214 9.99 -3.33 10.10
N PRO A 215 10.57 -3.36 11.31
CA PRO A 215 10.48 -4.52 12.17
C PRO A 215 9.05 -4.76 12.63
N LEU A 216 8.64 -6.03 12.63
CA LEU A 216 7.37 -6.52 13.15
C LEU A 216 7.62 -7.36 14.41
N ASP A 217 6.65 -7.32 15.34
CA ASP A 217 6.70 -8.08 16.59
C ASP A 217 6.40 -9.57 16.38
N MET A 218 7.02 -10.41 17.21
CA MET A 218 6.69 -11.84 17.23
C MET A 218 5.26 -12.03 17.73
N GLY A 219 4.52 -12.93 17.08
CA GLY A 219 3.12 -13.17 17.37
C GLY A 219 2.14 -12.22 16.68
N SER A 220 2.62 -11.16 16.01
CA SER A 220 1.77 -10.27 15.21
C SER A 220 1.03 -11.04 14.14
N GLU A 221 -0.23 -10.66 13.95
CA GLU A 221 -1.14 -11.22 12.97
C GLU A 221 -0.95 -10.54 11.61
N ILE A 222 -0.86 -11.37 10.57
CA ILE A 222 -0.68 -10.95 9.19
C ILE A 222 -1.87 -11.40 8.39
N PHE A 223 -2.53 -10.45 7.74
CA PHE A 223 -3.59 -10.73 6.80
C PHE A 223 -3.01 -11.19 5.46
N VAL A 224 -3.43 -12.38 5.04
CA VAL A 224 -3.11 -13.00 3.76
C VAL A 224 -4.38 -12.95 2.90
N PRO A 225 -4.47 -12.04 1.92
CA PRO A 225 -5.63 -11.93 1.05
C PRO A 225 -5.91 -13.24 0.30
N ASN A 226 -7.19 -13.61 0.21
CA ASN A 226 -7.60 -14.73 -0.63
C ASN A 226 -7.58 -14.30 -2.10
N HIS A 227 -6.55 -14.69 -2.85
CA HIS A 227 -6.40 -14.33 -4.26
C HIS A 227 -7.47 -14.91 -5.19
N ASN A 228 -8.32 -15.81 -4.73
CA ASN A 228 -9.44 -16.37 -5.50
C ASN A 228 -10.77 -15.67 -5.21
N TRP A 229 -10.76 -14.51 -4.53
CA TRP A 229 -11.97 -13.75 -4.21
C TRP A 229 -12.79 -13.38 -5.45
N GLU A 230 -12.14 -13.14 -6.59
CA GLU A 230 -12.81 -12.88 -7.88
C GLU A 230 -13.58 -14.09 -8.43
N SER A 231 -13.21 -15.31 -8.01
CA SER A 231 -13.93 -16.53 -8.37
C SER A 231 -15.16 -16.79 -7.49
N ASN A 232 -15.36 -16.00 -6.43
CA ASN A 232 -16.52 -16.11 -5.57
C ASN A 232 -17.79 -15.75 -6.37
N LEU A 233 -18.80 -16.63 -6.34
CA LEU A 233 -20.04 -16.47 -7.12
C LEU A 233 -20.77 -15.15 -6.82
N LYS A 234 -20.73 -14.67 -5.56
CA LYS A 234 -21.34 -13.39 -5.14
C LYS A 234 -20.65 -12.21 -5.82
N VAL A 235 -19.32 -12.25 -5.87
CA VAL A 235 -18.47 -11.22 -6.48
C VAL A 235 -18.65 -11.22 -8.00
N ARG A 236 -18.62 -12.40 -8.63
CA ARG A 236 -18.85 -12.54 -10.07
C ARG A 236 -20.20 -11.97 -10.50
N ALA A 237 -21.26 -12.29 -9.77
CA ALA A 237 -22.60 -11.78 -10.06
C ALA A 237 -22.71 -10.24 -9.94
N LEU A 238 -21.90 -9.61 -9.08
CA LEU A 238 -21.83 -8.14 -8.96
C LEU A 238 -21.03 -7.53 -10.12
N LEU A 239 -19.88 -8.12 -10.45
CA LEU A 239 -18.98 -7.63 -11.52
C LEU A 239 -19.61 -7.77 -12.91
N GLU A 240 -20.33 -8.86 -13.18
CA GLU A 240 -21.00 -9.13 -14.45
C GLU A 240 -22.19 -8.17 -14.70
N LYS A 241 -22.84 -7.64 -13.65
CA LYS A 241 -24.02 -6.75 -13.77
C LYS A 241 -23.71 -5.29 -14.15
N ARG A 242 -22.45 -4.85 -14.18
CA ARG A 242 -22.11 -3.41 -14.32
C ARG A 242 -20.96 -3.16 -15.31
N GLN A 243 -20.92 -3.86 -16.43
CA GLN A 243 -19.77 -3.87 -17.36
C GLN A 243 -19.55 -2.58 -18.18
N ASP A 244 -20.38 -1.55 -18.09
CA ASP A 244 -20.43 -0.52 -19.16
C ASP A 244 -19.66 0.81 -18.97
N THR A 245 -18.82 1.04 -17.94
CA THR A 245 -18.33 2.44 -17.74
C THR A 245 -16.87 2.75 -17.37
N ASP A 246 -15.98 1.83 -16.98
CA ASP A 246 -14.73 2.27 -16.32
C ASP A 246 -13.46 1.90 -17.10
N ASN A 247 -12.87 2.92 -17.74
CA ASN A 247 -11.55 2.89 -18.36
C ASN A 247 -10.43 2.94 -17.30
N ASP A 248 -9.58 1.92 -17.27
CA ASP A 248 -8.15 1.97 -16.93
C ASP A 248 -7.69 2.80 -15.71
N VAL A 249 -8.10 2.48 -14.49
CA VAL A 249 -7.36 2.95 -13.31
C VAL A 249 -7.07 1.81 -12.35
N CYS A 250 -5.80 1.74 -11.99
CA CYS A 250 -5.12 0.81 -11.09
C CYS A 250 -5.57 0.89 -9.62
N SER A 251 -6.85 1.19 -9.40
CA SER A 251 -7.38 1.47 -8.09
C SER A 251 -8.30 0.37 -7.67
N GLY A 252 -8.24 0.02 -6.38
CA GLY A 252 -9.36 -0.50 -5.62
C GLY A 252 -10.61 0.31 -5.88
N THR A 253 -11.27 0.05 -7.02
CA THR A 253 -12.43 0.79 -7.46
C THR A 253 -13.49 0.65 -6.39
N SER A 254 -14.42 1.60 -6.33
CA SER A 254 -15.66 1.43 -5.58
C SER A 254 -16.29 0.04 -5.80
N ARG A 255 -16.06 -0.58 -6.97
CA ARG A 255 -16.46 -1.96 -7.30
C ARG A 255 -15.71 -3.02 -6.50
N GLN A 256 -14.39 -2.95 -6.39
CA GLN A 256 -13.60 -3.91 -5.59
C GLN A 256 -13.87 -3.73 -4.08
N ALA A 257 -14.15 -2.50 -3.65
CA ALA A 257 -14.66 -2.19 -2.31
C ALA A 257 -16.04 -2.82 -2.06
N ALA A 258 -16.97 -2.64 -3.00
CA ALA A 258 -18.31 -3.22 -2.92
C ALA A 258 -18.27 -4.75 -2.97
N ALA A 259 -17.46 -5.34 -3.85
CA ALA A 259 -17.30 -6.78 -3.95
C ALA A 259 -16.72 -7.39 -2.66
N ALA A 260 -15.70 -6.78 -2.07
CA ALA A 260 -15.14 -7.23 -0.79
C ALA A 260 -16.17 -7.16 0.36
N SER A 261 -17.07 -6.16 0.37
CA SER A 261 -18.14 -6.06 1.38
C SER A 261 -19.17 -7.20 1.33
N MET A 262 -19.22 -7.97 0.24
CA MET A 262 -20.10 -9.13 0.09
C MET A 262 -19.50 -10.44 0.63
N LEU A 263 -18.23 -10.41 1.04
CA LEU A 263 -17.47 -11.57 1.49
C LEU A 263 -17.44 -11.60 3.03
N THR A 264 -17.53 -12.80 3.61
CA THR A 264 -17.24 -13.00 5.03
C THR A 264 -15.76 -12.83 5.31
N THR A 265 -15.38 -12.64 6.57
CA THR A 265 -13.97 -12.49 6.97
C THR A 265 -13.10 -13.65 6.48
N GLU A 266 -13.63 -14.88 6.50
CA GLU A 266 -12.94 -16.07 6.00
C GLU A 266 -12.85 -16.10 4.47
N GLU A 267 -13.82 -15.51 3.77
CA GLU A 267 -13.81 -15.39 2.31
C GLU A 267 -12.81 -14.32 1.82
N LEU A 268 -12.52 -13.30 2.65
CA LEU A 268 -11.57 -12.22 2.35
C LEU A 268 -10.11 -12.68 2.33
N GLY A 269 -9.75 -13.63 3.19
CA GLY A 269 -8.38 -14.04 3.41
C GLY A 269 -8.22 -14.88 4.67
N SER A 270 -6.97 -15.21 4.97
CA SER A 270 -6.59 -15.91 6.19
C SER A 270 -5.65 -15.05 7.03
N THR A 271 -5.55 -15.35 8.32
CA THR A 271 -4.56 -14.73 9.20
C THR A 271 -3.46 -15.71 9.52
N GLU A 272 -2.21 -15.25 9.48
CA GLU A 272 -1.03 -16.00 9.92
C GLU A 272 -0.30 -15.25 11.03
N LYS A 273 0.48 -15.95 11.85
CA LYS A 273 1.28 -15.31 12.91
C LYS A 273 2.75 -15.29 12.56
N ILE A 274 3.45 -14.22 12.90
CA ILE A 274 4.91 -14.19 12.88
C ILE A 274 5.43 -15.10 13.99
N VAL A 275 6.25 -16.09 13.64
CA VAL A 275 6.80 -17.04 14.62
C VAL A 275 8.30 -16.91 14.81
N GLN A 276 9.00 -16.38 13.80
CA GLN A 276 10.46 -16.29 13.83
C GLN A 276 10.95 -15.18 12.92
N ARG A 277 11.98 -14.45 13.35
CA ARG A 277 12.82 -13.61 12.50
C ARG A 277 13.99 -14.43 11.95
N ILE A 278 14.28 -14.29 10.66
CA ILE A 278 15.36 -14.97 9.94
C ILE A 278 16.37 -14.00 9.33
#